data_AF-A0ABD5H6W8-F1
#
_entry.id   AF-A0ABD5H6W8-F1
#
_cell.length_a   1.000
_cell.length_b   1.000
_cell.length_c   1.000
_cell.angle_alpha   90.00
_cell.angle_beta   90.00
_cell.angle_gamma   90.00
#
_symmetry.space_group_name_H-M   'P 1'
#
loop_
_entity.id
_entity.type
_entity.pdbx_description
1 polymer ?
#
loop_
_entity_poly.entity_id
_entity_poly.type
_entity_poly.pdbx_seq_one_letter_code
_entity_poly.pdbx_strand_id
1 'polypeptide(L)'
;MPARALQDNQAFSKGPETLPDLGLAPQVDDDAKHFAEMAKKFGEASMSDNGLTTSEQARVFAIGKLGNEVSHQLENWLSPWGNANVDLLVDKEGNFTGSKGSWFVPLQDNGDYLTWNQYSVTQRDTGLVGNIGLGQRWRMGSWLLGYNSFYDKALDDRMARGSVGAEAWGESLRLSANYYQPLGGWQQGSSLTQQQRMASGYDVTAQARLPFYQHINTSVSVEQYFGDSVDLFHSGTGYHNPVAVSVGLNYTPVPLVTVTAKHKQGESGVSQNDVGLKLNYRFGVPLKQQLAADEVAVSRSLRGSRYDSPERDNLPVVEYRQRKTLSVYLATPPWDLQPGETVQLKLQIRSLHGIKSLSWQGDTQALSLTSPIEANSTDGWTVIMPRWSSEAGASNRWHLSLVVEDKTGQRVSSNEIALALTEPLVHVPAEGVSWPQQP
;
A
#
# COMPACT_ATOMS: atom_id res chain seq x y z
N MET A 1 -30.53 -8.68 -60.38
CA MET A 1 -30.83 -7.45 -61.15
C MET A 1 -32.33 -7.22 -61.11
N PRO A 2 -32.87 -6.01 -60.84
CA PRO A 2 -32.26 -4.73 -60.43
C PRO A 2 -32.65 -4.36 -58.96
N ALA A 3 -31.93 -3.57 -58.15
CA ALA A 3 -31.27 -2.26 -58.30
C ALA A 3 -32.23 -1.05 -58.33
N ARG A 4 -32.37 -0.35 -57.18
CA ARG A 4 -32.30 1.12 -57.13
C ARG A 4 -32.00 1.64 -55.71
N ALA A 5 -30.99 2.50 -55.65
CA ALA A 5 -30.40 3.16 -54.50
C ALA A 5 -30.95 4.59 -54.31
N LEU A 6 -30.67 5.17 -53.14
CA LEU A 6 -30.20 6.56 -52.87
C LEU A 6 -30.12 6.70 -51.33
N GLN A 7 -28.93 6.52 -50.71
CA GLN A 7 -28.03 7.58 -50.22
C GLN A 7 -28.70 8.61 -49.30
N ASP A 8 -28.37 8.56 -48.00
CA ASP A 8 -27.80 9.75 -47.36
C ASP A 8 -26.95 9.43 -46.12
N ASN A 9 -25.93 10.26 -45.93
CA ASN A 9 -24.78 10.08 -45.06
C ASN A 9 -24.80 11.14 -43.95
N GLN A 10 -25.08 10.77 -42.70
CA GLN A 10 -24.80 11.60 -41.50
C GLN A 10 -24.48 10.65 -40.33
N ALA A 11 -23.20 10.47 -39.99
CA ALA A 11 -22.45 11.30 -39.04
C ALA A 11 -22.92 11.12 -37.58
N PHE A 12 -22.13 10.34 -36.84
CA PHE A 12 -21.98 10.26 -35.39
C PHE A 12 -22.75 11.31 -34.56
N SER A 13 -23.88 10.91 -33.97
CA SER A 13 -24.32 11.44 -32.67
C SER A 13 -25.40 10.54 -32.06
N LYS A 14 -25.01 9.64 -31.15
CA LYS A 14 -25.89 9.16 -30.09
C LYS A 14 -25.11 9.22 -28.78
N GLY A 15 -25.65 9.99 -27.85
CA GLY A 15 -25.09 10.24 -26.53
C GLY A 15 -24.99 8.96 -25.68
N PRO A 16 -24.41 9.07 -24.47
CA PRO A 16 -24.10 7.91 -23.65
C PRO A 16 -25.38 7.15 -23.31
N GLU A 17 -25.45 5.90 -23.75
CA GLU A 17 -26.40 4.93 -23.21
C GLU A 17 -26.16 4.86 -21.70
N THR A 18 -27.13 5.37 -20.95
CA THR A 18 -27.21 5.18 -19.51
C THR A 18 -27.22 3.68 -19.25
N LEU A 19 -26.19 3.20 -18.55
CA LEU A 19 -26.11 1.85 -18.04
C LEU A 19 -27.41 1.51 -17.28
N PRO A 20 -27.89 0.25 -17.33
CA PRO A 20 -29.07 -0.15 -16.57
C PRO A 20 -28.85 0.14 -15.08
N ASP A 21 -29.73 0.95 -14.50
CA ASP A 21 -29.74 1.29 -13.08
C ASP A 21 -30.16 0.06 -12.27
N LEU A 22 -29.17 -0.65 -11.73
CA LEU A 22 -29.35 -1.67 -10.70
C LEU A 22 -29.64 -0.92 -9.40
N GLY A 23 -30.91 -0.64 -9.11
CA GLY A 23 -31.44 0.22 -8.03
C GLY A 23 -30.98 -0.07 -6.59
N LEU A 24 -29.67 -0.05 -6.34
CA LEU A 24 -28.95 -0.21 -5.08
C LEU A 24 -28.32 1.12 -4.64
N ALA A 25 -28.26 2.13 -5.52
CA ALA A 25 -27.54 3.38 -5.29
C ALA A 25 -28.08 4.27 -4.15
N PRO A 26 -29.41 4.43 -3.93
CA PRO A 26 -29.89 5.37 -2.91
C PRO A 26 -29.55 4.93 -1.47
N GLN A 27 -29.64 3.63 -1.19
CA GLN A 27 -29.44 3.10 0.16
C GLN A 27 -27.96 3.08 0.56
N VAL A 28 -27.07 2.72 -0.37
CA VAL A 28 -25.61 2.69 -0.12
C VAL A 28 -25.06 4.09 0.14
N ASP A 29 -25.59 5.13 -0.53
CA ASP A 29 -25.17 6.52 -0.31
C ASP A 29 -25.60 7.05 1.06
N ASP A 30 -26.80 6.69 1.52
CA ASP A 30 -27.29 7.09 2.84
C ASP A 30 -26.54 6.34 3.96
N ASP A 31 -26.28 5.05 3.79
CA ASP A 31 -25.42 4.26 4.69
C ASP A 31 -24.00 4.85 4.81
N ALA A 32 -23.41 5.25 3.68
CA ALA A 32 -22.08 5.83 3.63
C ALA A 32 -22.02 7.20 4.34
N LYS A 33 -23.04 8.05 4.18
CA LYS A 33 -23.15 9.33 4.90
C LYS A 33 -23.25 9.12 6.41
N HIS A 34 -24.09 8.17 6.84
CA HIS A 34 -24.27 7.88 8.26
C HIS A 34 -23.02 7.27 8.90
N PHE A 35 -22.32 6.37 8.19
CA PHE A 35 -21.03 5.88 8.64
C PHE A 35 -20.00 7.01 8.72
N ALA A 36 -19.97 7.92 7.75
CA ALA A 36 -19.07 9.08 7.80
C ALA A 36 -19.33 9.96 9.03
N GLU A 37 -20.58 10.16 9.43
CA GLU A 37 -20.92 10.85 10.68
C GLU A 37 -20.46 10.09 11.92
N MET A 38 -20.63 8.77 11.96
CA MET A 38 -20.15 7.92 13.06
C MET A 38 -18.62 7.93 13.14
N ALA A 39 -17.95 7.75 12.01
CA ALA A 39 -16.49 7.79 11.88
C ALA A 39 -15.93 9.16 12.25
N LYS A 40 -16.61 10.24 11.85
CA LYS A 40 -16.27 11.61 12.25
C LYS A 40 -16.42 11.79 13.75
N LYS A 41 -17.55 11.38 14.34
CA LYS A 41 -17.76 11.44 15.81
C LYS A 41 -16.75 10.57 16.56
N PHE A 42 -16.37 9.42 16.03
CA PHE A 42 -15.34 8.55 16.58
C PHE A 42 -13.95 9.20 16.50
N GLY A 43 -13.59 9.75 15.35
CA GLY A 43 -12.32 10.46 15.14
C GLY A 43 -12.22 11.74 15.99
N GLU A 44 -13.26 12.57 16.02
CA GLU A 44 -13.33 13.78 16.85
C GLU A 44 -13.28 13.46 18.35
N ALA A 45 -13.98 12.41 18.79
CA ALA A 45 -13.95 11.99 20.20
C ALA A 45 -12.62 11.32 20.60
N SER A 46 -11.95 10.63 19.66
CA SER A 46 -10.61 10.07 19.86
C SER A 46 -9.49 11.13 19.77
N MET A 47 -9.77 12.33 19.27
CA MET A 47 -8.83 13.45 19.16
C MET A 47 -9.16 14.62 20.11
N SER A 48 -10.17 14.47 20.96
CA SER A 48 -10.57 15.46 21.97
C SER A 48 -9.47 15.61 23.04
N ASP A 49 -8.64 16.64 22.90
CA ASP A 49 -7.59 17.01 23.84
C ASP A 49 -8.17 17.47 25.20
N ASN A 50 -8.42 16.52 26.09
CA ASN A 50 -8.83 16.76 27.47
C ASN A 50 -7.68 16.52 28.47
N GLY A 51 -6.42 16.53 28.02
CA GLY A 51 -5.25 16.31 28.89
C GLY A 51 -5.17 14.90 29.51
N LEU A 52 -5.96 13.95 29.00
CA LEU A 52 -6.03 12.55 29.41
C LEU A 52 -5.28 11.67 28.40
N THR A 53 -4.61 10.64 28.89
CA THR A 53 -3.84 9.69 28.07
C THR A 53 -4.71 8.95 27.05
N THR A 54 -4.15 8.51 25.92
CA THR A 54 -4.85 7.74 24.86
C THR A 54 -5.63 6.54 25.44
N SER A 55 -5.12 5.93 26.51
CA SER A 55 -5.75 4.85 27.28
C SER A 55 -7.02 5.23 28.04
N GLU A 56 -7.15 6.47 28.49
CA GLU A 56 -8.33 6.95 29.24
C GLU A 56 -9.45 7.36 28.28
N GLN A 57 -9.12 7.90 27.10
CA GLN A 57 -10.08 8.27 26.06
C GLN A 57 -10.79 7.04 25.48
N ALA A 58 -10.04 5.94 25.24
CA ALA A 58 -10.60 4.67 24.79
C ALA A 58 -11.54 4.03 25.83
N ARG A 59 -11.24 4.16 27.14
CA ARG A 59 -12.10 3.70 28.24
C ARG A 59 -13.38 4.52 28.35
N VAL A 60 -13.29 5.85 28.20
CA VAL A 60 -14.44 6.77 28.27
C VAL A 60 -15.40 6.55 27.09
N PHE A 61 -14.89 6.22 25.90
CA PHE A 61 -15.74 5.86 24.75
C PHE A 61 -16.47 4.51 24.96
N ALA A 62 -15.74 3.47 25.37
CA ALA A 62 -16.28 2.11 25.53
C ALA A 62 -17.30 1.98 26.67
N ILE A 63 -17.18 2.79 27.74
CA ILE A 63 -18.05 2.70 28.93
C ILE A 63 -19.06 3.86 28.98
N GLY A 64 -18.70 5.06 28.53
CA GLY A 64 -19.49 6.29 28.76
C GLY A 64 -20.63 6.53 27.76
N LYS A 65 -20.52 6.08 26.51
CA LYS A 65 -21.55 6.34 25.47
C LYS A 65 -22.49 5.18 25.18
N LEU A 66 -22.17 3.96 25.59
CA LEU A 66 -23.05 2.80 25.42
C LEU A 66 -24.19 2.75 26.44
N GLY A 67 -24.06 3.43 27.59
CA GLY A 67 -25.01 3.32 28.71
C GLY A 67 -26.13 4.36 28.76
N ASN A 68 -25.86 5.63 28.40
CA ASN A 68 -26.81 6.73 28.68
C ASN A 68 -27.22 7.58 27.47
N GLU A 69 -26.54 7.49 26.32
CA GLU A 69 -26.78 8.36 25.16
C GLU A 69 -27.19 7.56 23.91
N VAL A 70 -27.93 6.47 24.11
CA VAL A 70 -28.69 5.85 23.02
C VAL A 70 -30.08 6.47 23.07
N SER A 71 -30.19 7.68 22.51
CA SER A 71 -31.47 8.37 22.34
C SER A 71 -32.49 7.44 21.69
N HIS A 72 -33.76 7.46 22.12
CA HIS A 72 -34.87 6.68 21.53
C HIS A 72 -35.06 6.87 20.01
N GLN A 73 -34.38 7.84 19.39
CA GLN A 73 -34.30 8.03 17.94
C GLN A 73 -33.31 7.07 17.23
N LEU A 74 -32.30 6.56 17.92
CA LEU A 74 -31.32 5.59 17.40
C LEU A 74 -31.90 4.15 17.36
N GLU A 75 -32.81 3.83 18.27
CA GLU A 75 -33.37 2.48 18.45
C GLU A 75 -34.27 2.05 17.30
N ASN A 76 -35.02 2.99 16.67
CA ASN A 76 -35.84 2.72 15.48
C ASN A 76 -35.03 2.66 14.17
N TRP A 77 -33.86 3.31 14.14
CA TRP A 77 -32.93 3.34 13.01
C TRP A 77 -32.10 2.05 12.92
N LEU A 78 -31.64 1.54 14.06
CA LEU A 78 -30.72 0.39 14.16
C LEU A 78 -31.43 -0.98 14.25
N SER A 79 -32.76 -0.99 14.35
CA SER A 79 -33.57 -2.19 14.64
C SER A 79 -33.53 -3.31 13.58
N PRO A 80 -33.14 -3.08 12.31
CA PRO A 80 -32.83 -4.16 11.36
C PRO A 80 -31.32 -4.45 11.19
N TRP A 81 -30.42 -3.73 11.85
CA TRP A 81 -29.08 -3.47 11.28
C TRP A 81 -27.94 -4.26 11.93
N GLY A 82 -27.93 -5.58 11.69
CA GLY A 82 -26.72 -6.40 11.78
C GLY A 82 -25.95 -6.36 13.10
N ASN A 83 -24.62 -6.31 13.03
CA ASN A 83 -23.72 -6.41 14.19
C ASN A 83 -22.76 -5.23 14.25
N ALA A 84 -22.56 -4.66 15.44
CA ALA A 84 -21.51 -3.68 15.71
C ALA A 84 -20.45 -4.28 16.63
N ASN A 85 -19.18 -4.13 16.29
CA ASN A 85 -18.07 -4.57 17.13
C ASN A 85 -17.13 -3.42 17.46
N VAL A 86 -16.71 -3.35 18.72
CA VAL A 86 -15.65 -2.46 19.20
C VAL A 86 -14.51 -3.31 19.75
N ASP A 87 -13.33 -3.18 19.16
CA ASP A 87 -12.11 -3.86 19.59
C ASP A 87 -11.18 -2.84 20.26
N LEU A 88 -10.67 -3.19 21.44
CA LEU A 88 -9.67 -2.43 22.19
C LEU A 88 -8.42 -3.29 22.31
N LEU A 89 -7.27 -2.78 21.86
CA LEU A 89 -6.03 -3.52 21.75
C LEU A 89 -5.00 -2.97 22.75
N VAL A 90 -4.31 -3.88 23.42
CA VAL A 90 -3.34 -3.59 24.47
C VAL A 90 -2.10 -4.48 24.28
N ASP A 91 -0.92 -3.93 24.48
CA ASP A 91 0.33 -4.71 24.47
C ASP A 91 0.53 -5.47 25.80
N LYS A 92 1.63 -6.22 25.91
CA LYS A 92 1.98 -6.98 27.12
C LYS A 92 2.36 -6.07 28.31
N GLU A 93 2.77 -4.84 28.04
CA GLU A 93 3.09 -3.81 29.03
C GLU A 93 1.84 -3.11 29.58
N GLY A 94 0.67 -3.35 28.98
CA GLY A 94 -0.59 -2.71 29.36
C GLY A 94 -0.85 -1.37 28.66
N ASN A 95 -0.01 -0.99 27.68
CA ASN A 95 -0.23 0.21 26.89
C ASN A 95 -1.28 -0.07 25.82
N PHE A 96 -2.14 0.92 25.62
CA PHE A 96 -3.17 0.87 24.60
C PHE A 96 -2.54 1.06 23.21
N THR A 97 -2.68 0.06 22.34
CA THR A 97 -2.07 0.06 20.99
C THR A 97 -3.05 0.41 19.88
N GLY A 98 -4.35 0.53 20.21
CA GLY A 98 -5.35 1.02 19.28
C GLY A 98 -6.78 0.57 19.56
N SER A 99 -7.71 1.18 18.82
CA SER A 99 -9.13 0.82 18.80
C SER A 99 -9.62 0.54 17.39
N LYS A 100 -10.64 -0.30 17.28
CA LYS A 100 -11.36 -0.51 16.04
C LYS A 100 -12.87 -0.48 16.31
N GLY A 101 -13.59 0.28 15.51
CA GLY A 101 -15.04 0.20 15.40
C GLY A 101 -15.41 -0.44 14.07
N SER A 102 -16.32 -1.42 14.08
CA SER A 102 -16.82 -2.04 12.85
C SER A 102 -18.33 -2.22 12.92
N TRP A 103 -18.98 -2.09 11.77
CA TRP A 103 -20.41 -2.24 11.60
C TRP A 103 -20.67 -3.13 10.39
N PHE A 104 -21.30 -4.27 10.64
CA PHE A 104 -21.68 -5.27 9.66
C PHE A 104 -23.17 -5.12 9.39
N VAL A 105 -23.54 -4.96 8.12
CA VAL A 105 -24.92 -4.70 7.70
C VAL A 105 -25.37 -5.81 6.72
N PRO A 106 -26.41 -6.58 7.06
CA PRO A 106 -27.00 -7.53 6.13
C PRO A 106 -27.87 -6.78 5.11
N LEU A 107 -27.48 -6.82 3.84
CA LEU A 107 -28.24 -6.19 2.73
C LEU A 107 -29.37 -7.09 2.27
N GLN A 108 -29.09 -8.39 2.16
CA GLN A 108 -30.06 -9.37 1.71
C GLN A 108 -29.82 -10.69 2.43
N ASP A 109 -30.85 -11.20 3.09
CA ASP A 109 -30.80 -12.45 3.84
C ASP A 109 -32.07 -13.27 3.62
N ASN A 110 -31.92 -14.48 3.11
CA ASN A 110 -33.02 -15.43 2.93
C ASN A 110 -32.82 -16.74 3.72
N GLY A 111 -31.81 -16.80 4.60
CA GLY A 111 -31.43 -17.99 5.36
C GLY A 111 -30.39 -18.91 4.69
N ASP A 112 -30.39 -18.98 3.36
CA ASP A 112 -29.44 -19.79 2.57
C ASP A 112 -28.31 -18.96 1.97
N TYR A 113 -28.58 -17.71 1.62
CA TYR A 113 -27.61 -16.71 1.22
C TYR A 113 -27.69 -15.47 2.12
N LEU A 114 -26.56 -14.79 2.25
CA LEU A 114 -26.40 -13.53 2.97
C LEU A 114 -25.46 -12.64 2.15
N THR A 115 -25.99 -11.57 1.60
CA THR A 115 -25.21 -10.47 1.01
C THR A 115 -25.08 -9.38 2.06
N TRP A 116 -23.88 -8.87 2.28
CA TRP A 116 -23.59 -7.95 3.37
C TRP A 116 -22.53 -6.94 2.97
N ASN A 117 -22.60 -5.76 3.62
CA ASN A 117 -21.57 -4.74 3.61
C ASN A 117 -20.98 -4.59 5.01
N GLN A 118 -19.72 -4.18 5.08
CA GLN A 118 -19.05 -3.86 6.33
C GLN A 118 -18.30 -2.55 6.20
N TYR A 119 -18.44 -1.71 7.23
CA TYR A 119 -17.64 -0.51 7.40
C TYR A 119 -16.82 -0.64 8.68
N SER A 120 -15.56 -0.24 8.65
CA SER A 120 -14.76 -0.17 9.86
C SER A 120 -13.80 1.01 9.86
N VAL A 121 -13.51 1.48 11.06
CA VAL A 121 -12.50 2.49 11.34
C VAL A 121 -11.56 1.90 12.38
N THR A 122 -10.26 1.96 12.10
CA THR A 122 -9.22 1.53 13.02
C THR A 122 -8.30 2.70 13.30
N GLN A 123 -8.11 3.02 14.58
CA GLN A 123 -7.15 4.01 15.06
C GLN A 123 -5.99 3.28 15.75
N ARG A 124 -4.77 3.55 15.31
CA ARG A 124 -3.52 3.11 15.96
C ARG A 124 -2.53 4.28 16.05
N ASP A 125 -1.40 4.05 16.70
CA ASP A 125 -0.29 5.00 16.75
C ASP A 125 0.26 5.36 15.36
N THR A 126 0.14 4.43 14.41
CA THR A 126 0.55 4.62 13.00
C THR A 126 -0.45 5.43 12.17
N GLY A 127 -1.62 5.78 12.73
CA GLY A 127 -2.64 6.59 12.06
C GLY A 127 -4.03 5.96 11.99
N LEU A 128 -4.90 6.63 11.23
CA LEU A 128 -6.31 6.29 11.05
C LEU A 128 -6.54 5.55 9.72
N VAL A 129 -7.14 4.36 9.79
CA VAL A 129 -7.48 3.54 8.62
C VAL A 129 -8.98 3.33 8.54
N GLY A 130 -9.57 3.65 7.39
CA GLY A 130 -10.94 3.29 7.05
C GLY A 130 -10.98 2.05 6.16
N ASN A 131 -11.92 1.15 6.41
CA ASN A 131 -12.17 0.00 5.56
C ASN A 131 -13.66 -0.04 5.17
N ILE A 132 -13.91 -0.36 3.90
CA ILE A 132 -15.25 -0.65 3.38
C ILE A 132 -15.19 -1.97 2.62
N GLY A 133 -16.15 -2.85 2.86
CA GLY A 133 -16.19 -4.14 2.19
C GLY A 133 -17.60 -4.59 1.85
N LEU A 134 -17.64 -5.49 0.88
CA LEU A 134 -18.83 -6.17 0.40
C LEU A 134 -18.52 -7.66 0.33
N GLY A 135 -19.45 -8.49 0.75
CA GLY A 135 -19.29 -9.93 0.65
C GLY A 135 -20.60 -10.67 0.53
N GLN A 136 -20.47 -11.95 0.20
CA GLN A 136 -21.58 -12.87 0.15
C GLN A 136 -21.20 -14.17 0.84
N ARG A 137 -22.15 -14.73 1.59
CA ARG A 137 -22.06 -16.04 2.23
C ARG A 137 -23.24 -16.90 1.78
N TRP A 138 -23.01 -18.17 1.49
CA TRP A 138 -24.04 -19.13 1.17
C TRP A 138 -23.85 -20.43 1.95
N ARG A 139 -24.96 -21.04 2.36
CA ARG A 139 -24.97 -22.32 3.06
C ARG A 139 -24.88 -23.46 2.06
N MET A 140 -23.95 -24.38 2.30
CA MET A 140 -23.78 -25.62 1.56
C MET A 140 -23.73 -26.78 2.55
N GLY A 141 -24.88 -27.40 2.82
CA GLY A 141 -25.01 -28.43 3.85
C GLY A 141 -24.64 -27.91 5.24
N SER A 142 -23.62 -28.49 5.86
CA SER A 142 -23.08 -28.10 7.17
C SER A 142 -21.96 -27.06 7.10
N TRP A 143 -21.78 -26.41 5.95
CA TRP A 143 -20.78 -25.37 5.73
C TRP A 143 -21.42 -24.07 5.31
N LEU A 144 -20.80 -22.96 5.69
CA LEU A 144 -21.07 -21.63 5.19
C LEU A 144 -19.83 -21.20 4.39
N LEU A 145 -19.99 -21.07 3.09
CA LEU A 145 -18.94 -20.62 2.19
C LEU A 145 -19.16 -19.15 1.88
N GLY A 146 -18.09 -18.40 1.66
CA GLY A 146 -18.22 -17.00 1.33
C GLY A 146 -17.03 -16.45 0.56
N TYR A 147 -17.27 -15.32 -0.08
CA TYR A 147 -16.22 -14.46 -0.59
C TYR A 147 -16.48 -13.02 -0.15
N ASN A 148 -15.42 -12.25 -0.06
CA ASN A 148 -15.49 -10.84 0.30
C ASN A 148 -14.46 -10.03 -0.48
N SER A 149 -14.72 -8.74 -0.61
CA SER A 149 -13.81 -7.76 -1.18
C SER A 149 -13.81 -6.53 -0.30
N PHE A 150 -12.63 -5.97 -0.04
CA PHE A 150 -12.45 -4.78 0.78
C PHE A 150 -11.58 -3.74 0.09
N TYR A 151 -11.91 -2.48 0.34
CA TYR A 151 -11.10 -1.33 0.06
C TYR A 151 -10.67 -0.69 1.38
N ASP A 152 -9.36 -0.69 1.62
CA ASP A 152 -8.73 -0.09 2.79
C ASP A 152 -8.06 1.22 2.38
N LYS A 153 -8.21 2.26 3.20
CA LYS A 153 -7.58 3.56 2.98
C LYS A 153 -6.98 4.09 4.27
N ALA A 154 -5.66 4.28 4.26
CA ALA A 154 -4.98 5.06 5.29
C ALA A 154 -5.30 6.54 5.04
N LEU A 155 -5.98 7.18 5.99
CA LEU A 155 -6.50 8.53 5.81
C LEU A 155 -5.39 9.59 5.94
N ASP A 156 -4.39 9.33 6.78
CA ASP A 156 -3.26 10.24 7.01
C ASP A 156 -2.29 10.24 5.81
N ASP A 157 -1.89 9.05 5.36
CA ASP A 157 -0.88 8.90 4.30
C ASP A 157 -1.45 8.85 2.87
N ARG A 158 -2.78 8.86 2.70
CA ARG A 158 -3.48 8.73 1.41
C ARG A 158 -3.06 7.48 0.60
N MET A 159 -2.62 6.43 1.28
CA MET A 159 -2.37 5.12 0.71
C MET A 159 -3.66 4.30 0.69
N ALA A 160 -3.81 3.44 -0.31
CA ALA A 160 -4.98 2.55 -0.44
C ALA A 160 -4.58 1.14 -0.85
N ARG A 161 -5.42 0.17 -0.48
CA ARG A 161 -5.26 -1.25 -0.76
C ARG A 161 -6.61 -1.90 -1.02
N GLY A 162 -6.62 -2.81 -1.98
CA GLY A 162 -7.74 -3.70 -2.26
C GLY A 162 -7.43 -5.06 -1.68
N SER A 163 -8.46 -5.78 -1.24
CA SER A 163 -8.30 -7.17 -0.86
C SER A 163 -9.48 -8.01 -1.29
N VAL A 164 -9.21 -9.28 -1.53
CA VAL A 164 -10.21 -10.31 -1.80
C VAL A 164 -10.00 -11.44 -0.81
N GLY A 165 -11.10 -11.95 -0.28
CA GLY A 165 -11.10 -12.99 0.74
C GLY A 165 -12.06 -14.12 0.40
N ALA A 166 -11.72 -15.32 0.86
CA ALA A 166 -12.55 -16.51 0.79
C ALA A 166 -12.73 -17.08 2.19
N GLU A 167 -13.93 -17.59 2.48
CA GLU A 167 -14.33 -18.12 3.78
C GLU A 167 -14.94 -19.52 3.60
N ALA A 168 -14.58 -20.44 4.49
CA ALA A 168 -15.22 -21.74 4.63
C ALA A 168 -15.41 -22.06 6.11
N TRP A 169 -16.63 -21.89 6.60
CA TRP A 169 -16.98 -22.00 8.00
C TRP A 169 -17.84 -23.24 8.24
N GLY A 170 -17.35 -24.14 9.08
CA GLY A 170 -18.10 -25.24 9.67
C GLY A 170 -18.40 -24.98 11.15
N GLU A 171 -19.09 -25.92 11.80
CA GLU A 171 -19.45 -25.79 13.23
C GLU A 171 -18.23 -25.78 14.16
N SER A 172 -17.17 -26.54 13.82
CA SER A 172 -15.97 -26.68 14.66
C SER A 172 -14.72 -26.05 14.07
N LEU A 173 -14.69 -25.82 12.75
CA LEU A 173 -13.53 -25.30 12.03
C LEU A 173 -13.97 -24.16 11.12
N ARG A 174 -13.27 -23.02 11.19
CA ARG A 174 -13.43 -21.91 10.24
C ARG A 174 -12.10 -21.67 9.54
N LEU A 175 -12.16 -21.57 8.22
CA LEU A 175 -11.02 -21.24 7.37
C LEU A 175 -11.30 -19.92 6.69
N SER A 176 -10.30 -19.06 6.66
CA SER A 176 -10.31 -17.80 5.93
C SER A 176 -8.98 -17.64 5.21
N ALA A 177 -9.03 -17.14 3.97
CA ALA A 177 -7.85 -16.81 3.19
C ALA A 177 -8.07 -15.46 2.54
N ASN A 178 -7.09 -14.55 2.67
CA ASN A 178 -7.19 -13.19 2.17
C ASN A 178 -5.96 -12.83 1.36
N TYR A 179 -6.15 -12.12 0.25
CA TYR A 179 -5.09 -11.57 -0.58
C TYR A 179 -5.20 -10.05 -0.61
N TYR A 180 -4.06 -9.39 -0.44
CA TYR A 180 -3.94 -7.95 -0.30
C TYR A 180 -3.09 -7.37 -1.43
N GLN A 181 -3.62 -6.35 -2.10
CA GLN A 181 -2.96 -5.68 -3.23
C GLN A 181 -2.98 -4.16 -3.05
N PRO A 182 -1.83 -3.47 -3.10
CA PRO A 182 -1.80 -2.02 -3.04
C PRO A 182 -2.49 -1.39 -4.24
N LEU A 183 -3.35 -0.40 -3.98
CA LEU A 183 -4.04 0.43 -4.96
C LEU A 183 -3.39 1.81 -4.96
N GLY A 184 -2.14 1.87 -5.38
CA GLY A 184 -1.37 3.11 -5.37
C GLY A 184 0.12 2.88 -5.65
N GLY A 185 0.78 3.94 -6.11
CA GLY A 185 2.22 3.96 -6.26
C GLY A 185 2.94 4.27 -4.96
N TRP A 186 4.27 4.33 -5.06
CA TRP A 186 5.13 4.83 -4.00
C TRP A 186 4.81 6.29 -3.67
N GLN A 187 4.51 6.57 -2.41
CA GLN A 187 4.29 7.91 -1.90
C GLN A 187 5.46 8.32 -1.00
N GLN A 188 5.62 9.62 -0.79
CA GLN A 188 6.65 10.13 0.12
C GLN A 188 6.28 9.72 1.55
N GLY A 189 7.22 9.12 2.28
CA GLY A 189 7.04 8.77 3.68
C GLY A 189 7.33 9.95 4.61
N SER A 190 7.55 9.65 5.89
CA SER A 190 7.89 10.64 6.92
C SER A 190 9.20 11.40 6.63
N SER A 191 10.13 10.79 5.91
CA SER A 191 11.38 11.42 5.45
C SER A 191 11.39 11.68 3.95
N LEU A 192 12.04 12.76 3.52
CA LEU A 192 12.28 13.09 2.10
C LEU A 192 13.04 11.99 1.33
N THR A 193 13.80 11.17 2.05
CA THR A 193 14.62 10.08 1.49
C THR A 193 13.90 8.74 1.49
N GLN A 194 12.71 8.65 2.10
CA GLN A 194 11.96 7.41 2.23
C GLN A 194 10.65 7.51 1.44
N GLN A 195 10.36 6.46 0.69
CA GLN A 195 9.04 6.24 0.10
C GLN A 195 8.35 5.11 0.83
N GLN A 196 7.02 5.19 0.89
CA GLN A 196 6.17 4.18 1.48
C GLN A 196 5.03 3.82 0.53
N ARG A 197 4.60 2.58 0.61
CA ARG A 197 3.43 2.03 -0.10
C ARG A 197 2.88 0.91 0.76
N MET A 198 1.59 0.60 0.66
CA MET A 198 1.07 -0.63 1.25
C MET A 198 1.73 -1.86 0.61
N ALA A 199 2.05 -2.87 1.41
CA ALA A 199 2.66 -4.12 0.96
C ALA A 199 1.59 -5.04 0.36
N SER A 200 1.96 -5.76 -0.70
CA SER A 200 1.16 -6.89 -1.18
C SER A 200 1.44 -8.11 -0.33
N GLY A 201 0.43 -8.94 -0.08
CA GLY A 201 0.61 -10.14 0.73
C GLY A 201 -0.65 -10.98 0.80
N TYR A 202 -0.58 -12.06 1.57
CA TYR A 202 -1.73 -12.89 1.87
C TYR A 202 -1.69 -13.37 3.31
N ASP A 203 -2.86 -13.70 3.84
CA ASP A 203 -2.99 -14.46 5.07
C ASP A 203 -3.90 -15.67 4.87
N VAL A 204 -3.65 -16.69 5.69
CA VAL A 204 -4.53 -17.85 5.83
C VAL A 204 -4.72 -18.09 7.32
N THR A 205 -5.96 -18.12 7.76
CA THR A 205 -6.34 -18.30 9.16
C THR A 205 -7.25 -19.51 9.32
N ALA A 206 -6.89 -20.38 10.25
CA ALA A 206 -7.71 -21.49 10.71
C ALA A 206 -8.13 -21.25 12.17
N GLN A 207 -9.43 -21.28 12.44
CA GLN A 207 -9.99 -21.17 13.78
C GLN A 207 -10.67 -22.48 14.14
N ALA A 208 -10.25 -23.08 15.25
CA ALA A 208 -10.82 -24.32 15.77
C ALA A 208 -11.50 -24.07 17.11
N ARG A 209 -12.72 -24.62 17.24
CA ARG A 209 -13.48 -24.64 18.49
C ARG A 209 -13.23 -25.95 19.22
N LEU A 210 -13.08 -25.88 20.54
CA LEU A 210 -13.03 -27.06 21.40
C LEU A 210 -14.47 -27.57 21.65
N PRO A 211 -14.83 -28.80 21.26
CA PRO A 211 -16.20 -29.32 21.42
C PRO A 211 -16.67 -29.36 22.87
N PHE A 212 -15.74 -29.55 23.81
CA PHE A 212 -15.99 -29.64 25.25
C PHE A 212 -15.94 -28.29 25.97
N TYR A 213 -15.52 -27.20 25.32
CA TYR A 213 -15.42 -25.88 25.94
C TYR A 213 -15.79 -24.75 24.96
N GLN A 214 -17.08 -24.43 24.92
CA GLN A 214 -17.67 -23.52 23.92
C GLN A 214 -17.30 -22.04 24.10
N HIS A 215 -16.75 -21.69 25.26
CA HIS A 215 -16.27 -20.34 25.56
C HIS A 215 -14.86 -20.07 25.03
N ILE A 216 -14.15 -21.09 24.53
CA ILE A 216 -12.77 -20.94 24.04
C ILE A 216 -12.68 -21.29 22.55
N ASN A 217 -12.08 -20.39 21.79
CA ASN A 217 -11.64 -20.66 20.42
C ASN A 217 -10.13 -20.50 20.32
N THR A 218 -9.53 -21.38 19.53
CA THR A 218 -8.10 -21.32 19.17
C THR A 218 -7.99 -20.91 17.71
N SER A 219 -6.99 -20.10 17.39
CA SER A 219 -6.70 -19.73 16.00
C SER A 219 -5.23 -19.91 15.69
N VAL A 220 -4.95 -20.26 14.44
CA VAL A 220 -3.61 -20.28 13.86
C VAL A 220 -3.71 -19.51 12.56
N SER A 221 -2.85 -18.51 12.38
CA SER A 221 -2.73 -17.78 11.13
C SER A 221 -1.31 -17.79 10.61
N VAL A 222 -1.17 -17.80 9.30
CA VAL A 222 0.10 -17.62 8.59
C VAL A 222 -0.09 -16.45 7.64
N GLU A 223 0.82 -15.50 7.69
CA GLU A 223 0.82 -14.32 6.84
C GLU A 223 2.17 -14.17 6.16
N GLN A 224 2.16 -13.80 4.89
CA GLN A 224 3.35 -13.51 4.10
C GLN A 224 3.12 -12.26 3.28
N TYR A 225 4.09 -11.36 3.33
CA TYR A 225 4.09 -10.13 2.54
C TYR A 225 5.32 -10.06 1.66
N PHE A 226 5.20 -9.33 0.56
CA PHE A 226 6.22 -9.25 -0.48
C PHE A 226 6.75 -7.82 -0.60
N GLY A 227 8.08 -7.70 -0.66
CA GLY A 227 8.78 -6.43 -0.78
C GLY A 227 10.20 -6.48 -0.21
N ASP A 228 10.98 -5.45 -0.52
CA ASP A 228 12.39 -5.38 -0.08
C ASP A 228 12.53 -4.99 1.39
N SER A 229 11.60 -4.19 1.91
CA SER A 229 11.63 -3.67 3.28
C SER A 229 10.19 -3.49 3.80
N VAL A 230 9.57 -4.59 4.20
CA VAL A 230 8.19 -4.67 4.68
C VAL A 230 8.13 -4.70 6.21
N ASP A 231 7.35 -3.81 6.82
CA ASP A 231 7.18 -3.75 8.28
C ASP A 231 5.97 -4.57 8.75
N LEU A 232 6.16 -5.89 8.81
CA LEU A 232 5.11 -6.84 9.20
C LEU A 232 4.68 -6.72 10.68
N PHE A 233 5.54 -6.17 11.53
CA PHE A 233 5.30 -6.05 12.97
C PHE A 233 4.89 -4.65 13.40
N HIS A 234 4.75 -3.71 12.46
CA HIS A 234 4.44 -2.30 12.74
C HIS A 234 5.43 -1.68 13.73
N SER A 235 6.69 -2.12 13.70
CA SER A 235 7.76 -1.70 14.60
C SER A 235 8.66 -0.61 13.98
N GLY A 236 8.37 -0.21 12.75
CA GLY A 236 9.19 0.72 11.96
C GLY A 236 10.39 0.06 11.27
N THR A 237 10.58 -1.25 11.44
CA THR A 237 11.71 -2.00 10.87
C THR A 237 11.22 -2.90 9.74
N GLY A 238 11.68 -2.62 8.51
CA GLY A 238 11.33 -3.42 7.35
C GLY A 238 12.21 -4.64 7.16
N TYR A 239 11.60 -5.74 6.71
CA TYR A 239 12.24 -7.01 6.39
C TYR A 239 11.98 -7.40 4.94
N HIS A 240 12.87 -8.20 4.35
CA HIS A 240 12.71 -8.70 2.99
C HIS A 240 11.75 -9.91 2.99
N ASN A 241 10.65 -9.81 2.25
CA ASN A 241 9.62 -10.84 2.10
C ASN A 241 9.23 -11.58 3.41
N PRO A 242 8.83 -10.85 4.47
CA PRO A 242 8.67 -11.45 5.80
C PRO A 242 7.47 -12.40 5.87
N VAL A 243 7.66 -13.47 6.64
CA VAL A 243 6.63 -14.42 7.04
C VAL A 243 6.42 -14.35 8.55
N ALA A 244 5.16 -14.43 8.98
CA ALA A 244 4.84 -14.61 10.39
C ALA A 244 3.77 -15.68 10.59
N VAL A 245 3.87 -16.35 11.73
CA VAL A 245 2.88 -17.29 12.24
C VAL A 245 2.30 -16.72 13.52
N SER A 246 0.98 -16.69 13.62
CA SER A 246 0.31 -16.29 14.86
C SER A 246 -0.51 -17.44 15.44
N VAL A 247 -0.49 -17.55 16.76
CA VAL A 247 -1.36 -18.42 17.54
C VAL A 247 -2.23 -17.54 18.45
N GLY A 248 -3.54 -17.74 18.37
CA GLY A 248 -4.53 -16.97 19.11
C GLY A 248 -5.39 -17.82 20.03
N LEU A 249 -5.81 -17.24 21.15
CA LEU A 249 -6.75 -17.77 22.11
C LEU A 249 -7.82 -16.72 22.39
N ASN A 250 -9.08 -17.09 22.18
CA ASN A 250 -10.23 -16.21 22.39
C ASN A 250 -11.12 -16.81 23.48
N TYR A 251 -11.39 -16.06 24.54
CA TYR A 251 -12.30 -16.43 25.62
C TYR A 251 -13.54 -15.53 25.63
N THR A 252 -14.72 -16.14 25.49
CA THR A 252 -16.00 -15.44 25.40
C THR A 252 -16.91 -15.89 26.55
N PRO A 253 -16.88 -15.20 27.70
CA PRO A 253 -17.74 -15.55 28.83
C PRO A 253 -19.23 -15.35 28.50
N VAL A 254 -19.55 -14.32 27.72
CA VAL A 254 -20.91 -13.97 27.26
C VAL A 254 -20.83 -13.50 25.80
N PRO A 255 -21.89 -13.61 24.98
CA PRO A 255 -21.86 -13.20 23.57
C PRO A 255 -21.33 -11.77 23.34
N LEU A 256 -21.66 -10.85 24.25
CA LEU A 256 -21.24 -9.45 24.15
C LEU A 256 -19.73 -9.25 24.30
N VAL A 257 -19.01 -10.10 25.05
CA VAL A 257 -17.63 -9.82 25.46
C VAL A 257 -16.70 -10.95 25.06
N THR A 258 -15.59 -10.63 24.39
CA THR A 258 -14.52 -11.58 24.07
C THR A 258 -13.17 -11.01 24.46
N VAL A 259 -12.41 -11.76 25.26
CA VAL A 259 -11.01 -11.49 25.53
C VAL A 259 -10.17 -12.28 24.55
N THR A 260 -9.18 -11.63 23.94
CA THR A 260 -8.31 -12.21 22.92
C THR A 260 -6.87 -12.12 23.40
N ALA A 261 -6.10 -13.17 23.16
CA ALA A 261 -4.66 -13.20 23.37
C ALA A 261 -4.02 -13.81 22.12
N LYS A 262 -3.06 -13.12 21.52
CA LYS A 262 -2.40 -13.54 20.28
C LYS A 262 -0.90 -13.42 20.43
N HIS A 263 -0.19 -14.48 20.07
CA HIS A 263 1.27 -14.49 19.95
C HIS A 263 1.64 -14.62 18.48
N LYS A 264 2.36 -13.63 17.93
CA LYS A 264 2.85 -13.58 16.55
C LYS A 264 4.36 -13.73 16.54
N GLN A 265 4.88 -14.64 15.72
CA GLN A 265 6.30 -14.98 15.62
C GLN A 265 6.77 -14.88 14.16
N GLY A 266 7.89 -14.22 13.91
CA GLY A 266 8.52 -14.09 12.59
C GLY A 266 9.86 -14.80 12.49
N GLU A 267 10.44 -14.83 11.28
CA GLU A 267 11.67 -15.58 10.95
C GLU A 267 12.92 -15.09 11.71
N SER A 268 13.03 -13.79 11.98
CA SER A 268 14.22 -13.19 12.61
C SER A 268 14.17 -13.16 14.14
N GLY A 269 13.37 -14.04 14.77
CA GLY A 269 13.17 -14.05 16.22
C GLY A 269 12.32 -12.89 16.75
N VAL A 270 11.77 -12.05 15.86
CA VAL A 270 10.83 -10.98 16.21
C VAL A 270 9.52 -11.62 16.63
N SER A 271 9.01 -11.19 17.78
CA SER A 271 7.74 -11.67 18.31
C SER A 271 6.91 -10.51 18.85
N GLN A 272 5.60 -10.64 18.73
CA GLN A 272 4.64 -9.68 19.25
C GLN A 272 3.53 -10.40 20.02
N ASN A 273 3.18 -9.86 21.18
CA ASN A 273 2.09 -10.35 22.01
C ASN A 273 1.02 -9.27 22.06
N ASP A 274 -0.18 -9.61 21.57
CA ASP A 274 -1.33 -8.73 21.59
C ASP A 274 -2.39 -9.29 22.53
N VAL A 275 -2.91 -8.46 23.43
CA VAL A 275 -4.10 -8.77 24.25
C VAL A 275 -5.19 -7.79 23.88
N GLY A 276 -6.39 -8.28 23.60
CA GLY A 276 -7.49 -7.43 23.16
C GLY A 276 -8.79 -7.73 23.90
N LEU A 277 -9.60 -6.69 24.08
CA LEU A 277 -10.97 -6.78 24.53
C LEU A 277 -11.91 -6.41 23.38
N LYS A 278 -12.80 -7.33 23.02
CA LYS A 278 -13.79 -7.15 21.96
C LYS A 278 -15.20 -7.12 22.54
N LEU A 279 -15.95 -6.09 22.21
CA LEU A 279 -17.37 -5.93 22.51
C LEU A 279 -18.18 -6.15 21.24
N ASN A 280 -19.01 -7.20 21.18
CA ASN A 280 -19.84 -7.56 20.02
C ASN A 280 -21.32 -7.30 20.34
N TYR A 281 -21.87 -6.20 19.86
CA TYR A 281 -23.28 -5.87 20.05
C TYR A 281 -24.11 -6.30 18.85
N ARG A 282 -25.14 -7.11 19.10
CA ARG A 282 -26.06 -7.63 18.08
C ARG A 282 -27.38 -6.87 18.14
N PHE A 283 -27.72 -6.14 17.09
CA PHE A 283 -28.99 -5.42 17.06
C PHE A 283 -30.16 -6.41 16.95
N GLY A 284 -31.30 -6.07 17.57
CA GLY A 284 -32.50 -6.92 17.62
C GLY A 284 -32.43 -8.10 18.60
N VAL A 285 -31.28 -8.36 19.24
CA VAL A 285 -31.15 -9.36 20.31
C VAL A 285 -31.25 -8.68 21.68
N PRO A 286 -32.15 -9.10 22.58
CA PRO A 286 -32.24 -8.52 23.92
C PRO A 286 -30.90 -8.52 24.65
N LEU A 287 -30.54 -7.41 25.29
CA LEU A 287 -29.27 -7.28 26.04
C LEU A 287 -29.09 -8.39 27.07
N LYS A 288 -30.19 -8.84 27.71
CA LYS A 288 -30.17 -9.96 28.66
C LYS A 288 -29.61 -11.25 28.02
N GLN A 289 -29.96 -11.55 26.76
CA GLN A 289 -29.44 -12.71 26.04
C GLN A 289 -27.96 -12.51 25.69
N GLN A 290 -27.57 -11.29 25.32
CA GLN A 290 -26.17 -10.99 24.97
C GLN A 290 -25.22 -11.02 26.19
N LEU A 291 -25.78 -10.88 27.40
CA LEU A 291 -25.08 -11.00 28.68
C LEU A 291 -25.25 -12.39 29.34
N ALA A 292 -25.93 -13.33 28.70
CA ALA A 292 -26.18 -14.65 29.23
C ALA A 292 -25.10 -15.64 28.74
N ALA A 293 -24.49 -16.39 29.67
CA ALA A 293 -23.38 -17.29 29.36
C ALA A 293 -23.84 -18.53 28.57
N ASP A 294 -25.07 -18.98 28.78
CA ASP A 294 -25.71 -20.08 28.06
C ASP A 294 -25.98 -19.75 26.57
N GLU A 295 -26.12 -18.47 26.23
CA GLU A 295 -26.29 -18.00 24.85
C GLU A 295 -24.99 -18.01 24.03
N VAL A 296 -23.83 -18.25 24.65
CA VAL A 296 -22.55 -18.35 23.93
C VAL A 296 -22.60 -19.46 22.89
N ALA A 297 -23.15 -20.62 23.24
CA ALA A 297 -23.32 -21.77 22.34
C ALA A 297 -24.06 -21.39 21.04
N VAL A 298 -25.21 -20.75 21.21
CA VAL A 298 -26.11 -20.35 20.12
C VAL A 298 -25.45 -19.27 19.27
N SER A 299 -24.84 -18.27 19.92
CA SER A 299 -24.17 -17.16 19.24
C SER A 299 -23.02 -17.60 18.34
N ARG A 300 -22.38 -18.72 18.68
CA ARG A 300 -21.22 -19.30 18.00
C ARG A 300 -21.58 -20.34 16.94
N SER A 301 -22.79 -20.90 16.97
CA SER A 301 -23.30 -21.80 15.91
C SER A 301 -23.19 -21.17 14.52
N LEU A 302 -23.15 -21.97 13.45
CA LEU A 302 -23.09 -21.43 12.09
C LEU A 302 -24.23 -20.44 11.78
N ARG A 303 -25.41 -20.70 12.33
CA ARG A 303 -26.57 -19.81 12.18
C ARG A 303 -26.37 -18.51 12.96
N GLY A 304 -25.87 -18.59 14.19
CA GLY A 304 -25.67 -17.43 15.06
C GLY A 304 -24.48 -16.56 14.67
N SER A 305 -23.48 -17.14 14.01
CA SER A 305 -22.25 -16.46 13.63
C SER A 305 -22.22 -15.95 12.21
N ARG A 306 -23.26 -16.19 11.39
CA ARG A 306 -23.27 -15.78 9.97
C ARG A 306 -23.16 -14.27 9.76
N TYR A 307 -23.40 -13.47 10.80
CA TYR A 307 -23.24 -12.01 10.82
C TYR A 307 -21.94 -11.56 11.51
N ASP A 308 -21.04 -12.50 11.87
CA ASP A 308 -19.72 -12.16 12.38
C ASP A 308 -18.89 -11.51 11.26
N SER A 309 -18.08 -10.51 11.60
CA SER A 309 -17.12 -9.92 10.65
C SER A 309 -16.20 -10.98 10.04
N PRO A 310 -15.75 -10.80 8.78
CA PRO A 310 -14.77 -11.68 8.17
C PRO A 310 -13.44 -11.63 8.92
N GLU A 311 -12.75 -12.76 8.95
CA GLU A 311 -11.41 -12.88 9.53
C GLU A 311 -10.38 -12.42 8.50
N ARG A 312 -9.74 -11.27 8.76
CA ARG A 312 -8.75 -10.62 7.89
C ARG A 312 -7.91 -9.63 8.69
N ASP A 313 -6.74 -9.27 8.16
CA ASP A 313 -5.98 -8.12 8.65
C ASP A 313 -6.56 -6.80 8.12
N ASN A 314 -7.08 -6.01 9.06
CA ASN A 314 -7.69 -4.71 8.75
C ASN A 314 -6.68 -3.57 8.75
N LEU A 315 -5.46 -3.84 9.22
CA LEU A 315 -4.36 -2.90 9.26
C LEU A 315 -3.45 -3.17 8.06
N PRO A 316 -3.29 -2.19 7.16
CA PRO A 316 -2.40 -2.36 6.04
C PRO A 316 -0.95 -2.40 6.50
N VAL A 317 -0.26 -3.49 6.19
CA VAL A 317 1.20 -3.58 6.31
C VAL A 317 1.84 -2.66 5.27
N VAL A 318 2.89 -1.95 5.69
CA VAL A 318 3.60 -0.97 4.85
C VAL A 318 4.93 -1.54 4.38
N GLU A 319 5.24 -1.26 3.12
CA GLU A 319 6.54 -1.47 2.49
C GLU A 319 7.25 -0.11 2.35
N TYR A 320 8.53 -0.09 2.71
CA TYR A 320 9.40 1.07 2.58
C TYR A 320 10.42 0.87 1.46
N ARG A 321 10.82 1.99 0.84
CA ARG A 321 11.93 2.01 -0.09
C ARG A 321 12.72 3.29 0.06
N GLN A 322 14.04 3.16 0.06
CA GLN A 322 14.91 4.33 0.00
C GLN A 322 14.87 4.95 -1.41
N ARG A 323 14.58 6.25 -1.45
CA ARG A 323 14.69 7.05 -2.66
C ARG A 323 16.17 7.34 -2.89
N LYS A 324 16.62 7.24 -4.15
CA LYS A 324 17.96 7.69 -4.52
C LYS A 324 18.08 9.18 -4.22
N THR A 325 18.95 9.52 -3.27
CA THR A 325 19.24 10.87 -2.77
C THR A 325 20.15 11.64 -3.72
N LEU A 326 21.02 10.92 -4.43
CA LEU A 326 21.94 11.41 -5.44
C LEU A 326 22.00 10.44 -6.62
N SER A 327 21.84 10.95 -7.84
CA SER A 327 22.08 10.21 -9.08
C SER A 327 22.69 11.12 -10.12
N VAL A 328 23.68 10.61 -10.85
CA VAL A 328 24.37 11.32 -11.93
C VAL A 328 24.35 10.48 -13.19
N TYR A 329 24.08 11.12 -14.32
CA TYR A 329 24.21 10.55 -15.64
C TYR A 329 24.95 11.54 -16.55
N LEU A 330 25.93 11.04 -17.30
CA LEU A 330 26.71 11.79 -18.26
C LEU A 330 26.22 11.44 -19.66
N ALA A 331 25.68 12.42 -20.38
CA ALA A 331 25.18 12.20 -21.72
C ALA A 331 26.33 11.90 -22.69
N THR A 332 26.18 10.86 -23.51
CA THR A 332 27.13 10.54 -24.57
C THR A 332 27.03 11.59 -25.68
N PRO A 333 28.14 12.24 -26.05
CA PRO A 333 28.16 13.19 -27.17
C PRO A 333 28.03 12.47 -28.54
N PRO A 334 27.94 13.22 -29.64
CA PRO A 334 27.94 12.65 -30.99
C PRO A 334 29.18 11.75 -31.24
N TRP A 335 29.04 10.74 -32.09
CA TRP A 335 30.10 9.75 -32.34
C TRP A 335 31.11 10.17 -33.41
N ASP A 336 30.81 11.25 -34.14
CA ASP A 336 31.56 11.77 -35.29
C ASP A 336 32.49 12.94 -34.90
N LEU A 337 33.16 12.82 -33.75
CA LEU A 337 33.99 13.89 -33.19
C LEU A 337 35.19 14.21 -34.08
N GLN A 338 35.42 15.50 -34.33
CA GLN A 338 36.52 15.99 -35.13
C GLN A 338 37.72 16.44 -34.26
N PRO A 339 38.96 16.30 -34.75
CA PRO A 339 40.12 16.80 -34.02
C PRO A 339 40.03 18.31 -33.75
N GLY A 340 40.25 18.73 -32.50
CA GLY A 340 40.16 20.13 -32.08
C GLY A 340 38.74 20.66 -31.88
N GLU A 341 37.71 19.84 -32.05
CA GLU A 341 36.32 20.21 -31.76
C GLU A 341 36.09 20.41 -30.25
N THR A 342 35.31 21.43 -29.89
CA THR A 342 34.87 21.65 -28.52
C THR A 342 33.49 21.02 -28.31
N VAL A 343 33.44 19.98 -27.49
CA VAL A 343 32.23 19.21 -27.21
C VAL A 343 31.64 19.63 -25.87
N GLN A 344 30.35 19.94 -25.84
CA GLN A 344 29.65 20.21 -24.59
C GLN A 344 29.28 18.92 -23.86
N LEU A 345 29.68 18.80 -22.60
CA LEU A 345 29.34 17.68 -21.73
C LEU A 345 28.06 18.01 -20.96
N LYS A 346 26.97 17.28 -21.25
CA LYS A 346 25.69 17.49 -20.58
C LYS A 346 25.55 16.55 -19.38
N LEU A 347 25.46 17.15 -18.19
CA LEU A 347 25.32 16.44 -16.93
C LEU A 347 23.86 16.41 -16.49
N GLN A 348 23.33 15.23 -16.23
CA GLN A 348 22.00 15.05 -15.66
C GLN A 348 22.15 14.58 -14.22
N ILE A 349 22.15 15.55 -13.29
CA ILE A 349 22.32 15.30 -11.86
C ILE A 349 20.99 15.54 -11.15
N ARG A 350 20.56 14.57 -10.33
CA ARG A 350 19.47 14.74 -9.37
C ARG A 350 20.06 14.59 -7.98
N SER A 351 19.99 15.66 -7.18
CA SER A 351 20.45 15.68 -5.79
C SER A 351 19.37 16.29 -4.90
N LEU A 352 19.02 15.61 -3.80
CA LEU A 352 18.10 16.13 -2.79
C LEU A 352 18.79 17.15 -1.86
N HIS A 353 20.09 17.03 -1.64
CA HIS A 353 20.85 17.86 -0.68
C HIS A 353 21.71 18.95 -1.35
N GLY A 354 21.62 19.07 -2.67
CA GLY A 354 22.45 19.96 -3.47
C GLY A 354 23.86 19.43 -3.68
N ILE A 355 24.54 19.96 -4.70
CA ILE A 355 25.88 19.52 -5.11
C ILE A 355 26.93 20.30 -4.32
N LYS A 356 27.93 19.60 -3.79
CA LYS A 356 29.11 20.19 -3.14
C LYS A 356 30.28 20.28 -4.10
N SER A 357 30.59 19.20 -4.82
CA SER A 357 31.69 19.18 -5.79
C SER A 357 31.49 18.17 -6.90
N LEU A 358 32.16 18.42 -8.03
CA LEU A 358 32.21 17.59 -9.22
C LEU A 358 33.67 17.23 -9.52
N SER A 359 33.96 15.96 -9.74
CA SER A 359 35.31 15.46 -9.99
C SER A 359 35.33 14.50 -11.17
N TRP A 360 36.08 14.84 -12.22
CA TRP A 360 36.20 14.03 -13.42
C TRP A 360 37.21 12.88 -13.24
N GLN A 361 36.91 11.73 -13.82
CA GLN A 361 37.72 10.51 -13.81
C GLN A 361 37.89 9.93 -15.23
N GLY A 362 38.90 9.09 -15.42
CA GLY A 362 39.27 8.52 -16.72
C GLY A 362 40.48 9.25 -17.34
N ASP A 363 40.45 9.44 -18.66
CA ASP A 363 41.57 10.00 -19.44
C ASP A 363 41.63 11.54 -19.39
N THR A 364 41.41 12.12 -18.20
CA THR A 364 41.31 13.56 -17.97
C THR A 364 42.60 14.34 -18.21
N GLN A 365 43.76 13.66 -18.25
CA GLN A 365 45.04 14.30 -18.58
C GLN A 365 45.23 14.48 -20.09
N ALA A 366 44.71 13.54 -20.89
CA ALA A 366 44.79 13.61 -22.35
C ALA A 366 43.70 14.54 -22.92
N LEU A 367 42.57 14.65 -22.22
CA LEU A 367 41.43 15.49 -22.59
C LEU A 367 41.54 16.88 -21.95
N SER A 368 41.47 17.93 -22.77
CA SER A 368 41.48 19.31 -22.27
C SER A 368 40.08 19.72 -21.78
N LEU A 369 39.77 19.39 -20.52
CA LEU A 369 38.51 19.75 -19.86
C LEU A 369 38.48 21.24 -19.48
N THR A 370 37.38 21.92 -19.82
CA THR A 370 37.14 23.32 -19.45
C THR A 370 35.98 23.39 -18.47
N SER A 371 36.27 23.92 -17.27
CA SER A 371 35.29 24.14 -16.21
C SER A 371 34.43 25.38 -16.48
N PRO A 372 33.12 25.36 -16.13
CA PRO A 372 32.32 26.57 -16.00
C PRO A 372 32.84 27.46 -14.85
N ILE A 373 32.33 28.71 -14.79
CA ILE A 373 32.69 29.73 -13.79
C ILE A 373 32.51 29.20 -12.35
N GLU A 374 31.42 28.45 -12.12
CA GLU A 374 31.19 27.73 -10.88
C GLU A 374 31.50 26.25 -11.09
N ALA A 375 32.57 25.74 -10.49
CA ALA A 375 33.03 24.36 -10.69
C ALA A 375 32.05 23.27 -10.19
N ASN A 376 31.01 23.65 -9.44
CA ASN A 376 29.91 22.77 -9.03
C ASN A 376 28.67 22.87 -9.94
N SER A 377 28.70 23.72 -10.97
CA SER A 377 27.63 23.85 -11.95
C SER A 377 27.48 22.57 -12.76
N THR A 378 26.22 22.18 -12.98
CA THR A 378 25.85 21.05 -13.84
C THR A 378 25.93 21.40 -15.33
N ASP A 379 25.93 22.69 -15.64
CA ASP A 379 25.95 23.21 -17.01
C ASP A 379 27.25 23.97 -17.30
N GLY A 380 27.70 23.89 -18.56
CA GLY A 380 28.84 24.65 -19.07
C GLY A 380 30.18 23.91 -19.10
N TRP A 381 30.22 22.64 -18.72
CA TRP A 381 31.40 21.79 -18.92
C TRP A 381 31.61 21.50 -20.40
N THR A 382 32.85 21.66 -20.87
CA THR A 382 33.23 21.33 -22.24
C THR A 382 34.56 20.59 -22.27
N VAL A 383 34.79 19.81 -23.32
CA VAL A 383 36.06 19.13 -23.59
C VAL A 383 36.54 19.50 -24.99
N ILE A 384 37.81 19.83 -25.12
CA ILE A 384 38.43 20.07 -26.42
C ILE A 384 39.11 18.77 -26.86
N MET A 385 38.71 18.27 -28.03
CA MET A 385 39.22 17.01 -28.55
C MET A 385 40.69 17.11 -28.97
N PRO A 386 41.55 16.13 -28.61
CA PRO A 386 42.95 16.11 -29.01
C PRO A 386 43.13 16.08 -30.53
N ARG A 387 44.36 16.32 -30.99
CA ARG A 387 44.72 16.12 -32.39
C ARG A 387 44.74 14.62 -32.71
N TRP A 388 44.37 14.27 -33.94
CA TRP A 388 44.50 12.91 -34.44
C TRP A 388 45.96 12.45 -34.43
N SER A 389 46.23 11.26 -33.88
CA SER A 389 47.54 10.60 -33.96
C SER A 389 47.49 9.44 -34.95
N SER A 390 48.40 9.45 -35.92
CA SER A 390 48.59 8.38 -36.91
C SER A 390 49.68 7.38 -36.52
N GLU A 391 50.19 7.44 -35.29
CA GLU A 391 51.21 6.51 -34.80
C GLU A 391 50.66 5.07 -34.74
N ALA A 392 51.51 4.09 -35.05
CA ALA A 392 51.13 2.69 -35.03
C ALA A 392 50.70 2.26 -33.61
N GLY A 393 49.40 1.97 -33.44
CA GLY A 393 48.81 1.59 -32.15
C GLY A 393 48.07 2.72 -31.42
N ALA A 394 47.98 3.93 -31.98
CA ALA A 394 47.18 5.01 -31.41
C ALA A 394 45.68 4.65 -31.40
N SER A 395 45.05 4.68 -30.22
CA SER A 395 43.64 4.32 -30.06
C SER A 395 42.67 5.42 -30.50
N ASN A 396 43.11 6.69 -30.46
CA ASN A 396 42.28 7.90 -30.67
C ASN A 396 40.91 7.84 -29.97
N ARG A 397 40.87 7.16 -28.81
CA ARG A 397 39.69 6.92 -27.98
C ARG A 397 40.04 7.16 -26.52
N TRP A 398 39.18 7.90 -25.85
CA TRP A 398 39.32 8.30 -24.44
C TRP A 398 38.06 7.99 -23.65
N HIS A 399 38.22 7.56 -22.41
CA HIS A 399 37.12 7.25 -21.50
C HIS A 399 36.98 8.34 -20.45
N LEU A 400 35.74 8.74 -20.17
CA LEU A 400 35.43 9.80 -19.24
C LEU A 400 34.25 9.42 -18.36
N SER A 401 34.36 9.67 -17.06
CA SER A 401 33.27 9.56 -16.09
C SER A 401 33.35 10.69 -15.07
N LEU A 402 32.27 10.89 -14.31
CA LEU A 402 32.14 11.98 -13.35
C LEU A 402 31.70 11.45 -11.99
N VAL A 403 32.42 11.84 -10.93
CA VAL A 403 32.03 11.64 -9.54
C VAL A 403 31.45 12.92 -8.98
N VAL A 404 30.26 12.81 -8.38
CA VAL A 404 29.53 13.91 -7.75
C VAL A 404 29.52 13.68 -6.25
N GLU A 405 29.90 14.70 -5.49
CA GLU A 405 29.75 14.74 -4.03
C GLU A 405 28.62 15.72 -3.66
N ASP A 406 27.66 15.27 -2.86
CA ASP A 406 26.62 16.15 -2.31
C ASP A 406 27.06 16.84 -1.01
N LYS A 407 26.22 17.74 -0.48
CA LYS A 407 26.53 18.46 0.77
C LYS A 407 26.54 17.58 2.02
N THR A 408 26.01 16.36 1.95
CA THR A 408 26.05 15.38 3.04
C THR A 408 27.30 14.50 3.01
N GLY A 409 28.11 14.61 1.94
CA GLY A 409 29.33 13.83 1.74
C GLY A 409 29.11 12.53 0.96
N GLN A 410 27.90 12.27 0.46
CA GLN A 410 27.62 11.12 -0.40
C GLN A 410 28.29 11.31 -1.76
N ARG A 411 28.99 10.28 -2.25
CA ARG A 411 29.66 10.28 -3.55
C ARG A 411 29.03 9.24 -4.49
N VAL A 412 28.70 9.65 -5.71
CA VAL A 412 28.17 8.76 -6.77
C VAL A 412 28.91 9.02 -8.07
N SER A 413 29.28 7.94 -8.78
CA SER A 413 29.88 8.02 -10.12
C SER A 413 28.83 7.89 -11.22
N SER A 414 29.06 8.55 -12.35
CA SER A 414 28.24 8.47 -13.56
C SER A 414 28.51 7.18 -14.33
N ASN A 415 27.74 6.96 -15.40
CA ASN A 415 28.17 6.08 -16.49
C ASN A 415 29.47 6.59 -17.12
N GLU A 416 30.26 5.67 -17.66
CA GLU A 416 31.43 5.99 -18.48
C GLU A 416 30.99 6.26 -19.93
N ILE A 417 31.59 7.27 -20.56
CA ILE A 417 31.44 7.53 -21.99
C ILE A 417 32.80 7.33 -22.68
N ALA A 418 32.75 6.88 -23.94
CA ALA A 418 33.93 6.79 -24.80
C ALA A 418 33.86 7.89 -25.87
N LEU A 419 34.85 8.77 -25.89
CA LEU A 419 35.06 9.79 -26.92
C LEU A 419 36.03 9.21 -27.94
N ALA A 420 35.59 9.03 -29.18
CA ALA A 420 36.44 8.53 -30.26
C ALA A 420 36.48 9.57 -31.39
N LEU A 421 37.67 9.86 -31.90
CA LEU A 421 37.82 10.73 -33.06
C LEU A 421 37.51 9.98 -34.36
N THR A 422 36.98 10.72 -35.32
CA THR A 422 36.87 10.25 -36.71
C THR A 422 38.19 10.50 -37.42
N GLU A 423 38.66 9.52 -38.19
CA GLU A 423 39.87 9.65 -39.00
C GLU A 423 39.71 10.79 -40.03
N PRO A 424 40.62 11.77 -40.07
CA PRO A 424 40.57 12.84 -41.06
C PRO A 424 40.78 12.27 -42.47
N LEU A 425 39.92 12.65 -43.42
CA LEU A 425 40.13 12.32 -44.82
C LEU A 425 41.38 13.03 -45.35
N VAL A 426 42.47 12.29 -45.53
CA VAL A 426 43.69 12.81 -46.14
C VAL A 426 43.47 12.94 -47.63
N HIS A 427 43.35 14.17 -48.13
CA HIS A 427 43.37 14.42 -49.57
C HIS A 427 44.80 14.26 -50.05
N VAL A 428 45.12 13.12 -50.67
CA VAL A 428 46.38 12.93 -51.37
C VAL A 428 46.27 13.70 -52.70
N PRO A 429 47.03 14.78 -52.95
CA PRO A 429 47.09 15.35 -54.28
C PRO A 429 47.77 14.32 -55.19
N ALA A 430 47.08 13.91 -56.25
CA ALA A 430 47.68 13.07 -57.28
C ALA A 430 48.76 13.89 -57.99
N GLU A 431 50.03 13.71 -57.60
CA GLU A 431 51.15 14.15 -58.43
C GLU A 431 51.07 13.42 -59.77
N GLY A 432 50.92 14.17 -60.86
CA GLY A 432 51.25 13.68 -62.20
C GLY A 432 50.13 13.48 -63.22
N VAL A 433 48.95 14.09 -63.08
CA VAL A 433 47.97 14.13 -64.19
C VAL A 433 47.97 15.51 -64.85
N SER A 434 48.89 15.71 -65.80
CA SER A 434 48.77 16.79 -66.79
C SER A 434 47.70 16.40 -67.80
N TRP A 435 46.57 17.11 -67.82
CA TRP A 435 45.61 16.99 -68.92
C TRP A 435 46.15 17.74 -70.14
N PRO A 436 46.38 17.06 -71.29
CA PRO A 436 46.73 17.76 -72.51
C PRO A 436 45.56 18.64 -72.92
N GLN A 437 45.80 19.95 -73.03
CA GLN A 437 44.90 20.84 -73.74
C GLN A 437 44.94 20.49 -75.23
N GLN A 438 43.77 20.24 -75.80
CA GLN A 438 43.55 20.09 -77.23
C GLN A 438 42.15 20.63 -77.56
N PRO A 439 41.96 21.17 -78.77
CA PRO A 439 42.40 22.50 -79.22
C PRO A 439 41.26 23.54 -79.22
#